data_AF-H0PZR5-F1
#
_entry.id   AF-H0PZR5-F1
#
_cell.length_a   1.000
_cell.length_b   1.000
_cell.length_c   1.000
_cell.angle_alpha   90.00
_cell.angle_beta   90.00
_cell.angle_gamma   90.00
#
_symmetry.space_group_name_H-M   'P 1'
#
loop_
_entity.id
_entity.type
_entity.pdbx_description
1 polymer ?
#
loop_
_entity_poly.entity_id
_entity_poly.type
_entity_poly.pdbx_seq_one_letter_code
_entity_poly.pdbx_strand_id
1 'polypeptide(L)'
;MGEFDFDRWCALAKADPEAFFAARNREICALIESHPPAVRERLRALQYCIDCERARAGTPERAMKCLAAMMHERLVELDRQNRELRELSRKLLVAAGVH
;
A
#
# COMPACT_ATOMS: atom_id res chain seq x y z
N MET A 1 13.61 10.83 -5.21
CA MET A 1 12.65 10.11 -6.07
C MET A 1 12.57 10.90 -7.35
N GLY A 2 12.86 10.28 -8.49
CA GLY A 2 12.66 10.92 -9.79
C GLY A 2 11.19 11.28 -9.98
N GLU A 3 10.94 12.33 -10.74
CA GLU A 3 9.59 12.76 -11.11
C GLU A 3 8.86 11.59 -11.79
N PHE A 4 7.74 11.14 -11.21
CA PHE A 4 6.91 10.13 -11.84
C PHE A 4 6.21 10.79 -13.03
N ASP A 5 6.57 10.37 -14.24
CA ASP A 5 6.04 10.92 -15.49
C ASP A 5 4.59 10.46 -15.74
N PHE A 6 3.65 11.06 -15.02
CA PHE A 6 2.23 10.70 -15.07
C PHE A 6 1.67 10.81 -16.49
N ASP A 7 2.06 11.83 -17.24
CA ASP A 7 1.57 12.09 -18.59
C ASP A 7 1.94 10.96 -19.55
N ARG A 8 3.19 10.45 -19.48
CA ARG A 8 3.61 9.30 -20.26
C ARG A 8 2.80 8.05 -19.93
N TRP A 9 2.55 7.78 -18.66
CA TRP A 9 1.75 6.62 -18.25
C TRP A 9 0.29 6.72 -18.69
N CYS A 10 -0.30 7.92 -18.63
CA CYS A 10 -1.63 8.17 -19.15
C CYS A 10 -1.71 8.02 -20.68
N ALA A 11 -0.71 8.52 -21.41
CA ALA A 11 -0.63 8.34 -22.86
C ALA A 11 -0.50 6.85 -23.21
N LEU A 12 0.35 6.10 -22.51
CA LEU A 12 0.52 4.66 -22.70
C LEU A 12 -0.77 3.90 -22.43
N ALA A 13 -1.48 4.19 -21.34
CA ALA A 13 -2.75 3.54 -21.01
C ALA A 13 -3.84 3.74 -22.07
N LYS A 14 -3.85 4.90 -22.74
CA LYS A 14 -4.81 5.22 -23.81
C LYS A 14 -4.44 4.58 -25.14
N ALA A 15 -3.15 4.58 -25.48
CA ALA A 15 -2.66 4.10 -26.77
C ALA A 15 -2.51 2.57 -26.82
N ASP A 16 -1.99 1.97 -25.75
CA ASP A 16 -1.71 0.54 -25.65
C ASP A 16 -1.92 0.06 -24.20
N PRO A 17 -3.15 -0.37 -23.87
CA PRO A 17 -3.48 -0.89 -22.54
C PRO A 17 -2.63 -2.10 -22.12
N GLU A 18 -2.26 -2.97 -23.07
CA GLU A 18 -1.47 -4.15 -22.77
C GLU A 18 -0.04 -3.77 -22.37
N ALA A 19 0.60 -2.87 -23.13
CA ALA A 19 1.91 -2.33 -22.78
C ALA A 19 1.90 -1.56 -21.46
N PHE A 20 0.80 -0.85 -21.15
CA PHE A 20 0.62 -0.21 -19.83
C PHE A 20 0.63 -1.24 -18.69
N PHE A 21 -0.14 -2.33 -18.81
CA PHE A 21 -0.17 -3.37 -17.77
C PHE A 21 1.17 -4.09 -17.63
N ALA A 22 1.86 -4.35 -18.74
CA ALA A 22 3.20 -4.92 -18.72
C ALA A 22 4.24 -3.97 -18.08
N ALA A 23 4.17 -2.67 -18.36
CA ALA A 23 5.01 -1.65 -17.72
C ALA A 23 4.70 -1.57 -16.21
N ARG A 24 3.43 -1.50 -15.83
CA ARG A 24 2.99 -1.47 -14.41
C ARG A 24 3.56 -2.64 -13.63
N ASN A 25 3.43 -3.86 -14.17
CA ASN A 25 3.93 -5.06 -13.51
C ASN A 25 5.45 -5.03 -13.33
N ARG A 26 6.20 -4.54 -14.33
CA ARG A 26 7.66 -4.39 -14.23
C ARG A 26 8.07 -3.43 -13.11
N GLU A 27 7.45 -2.26 -13.03
CA GLU A 27 7.76 -1.28 -11.97
C GLU A 27 7.43 -1.81 -10.57
N ILE A 28 6.29 -2.47 -10.41
CA ILE A 28 5.89 -3.09 -9.14
C ILE A 28 6.90 -4.16 -8.74
N CYS A 29 7.27 -5.06 -9.65
CA CYS A 29 8.25 -6.09 -9.38
C CYS A 29 9.63 -5.50 -9.03
N ALA A 30 10.08 -4.46 -9.74
CA ALA A 30 11.33 -3.78 -9.44
C ALA A 30 11.32 -3.16 -8.04
N LEU A 31 10.22 -2.50 -7.66
CA LEU A 31 10.03 -1.95 -6.32
C LEU A 31 10.05 -3.05 -5.25
N ILE A 32 9.36 -4.17 -5.48
CA ILE A 32 9.37 -5.29 -4.55
C ILE A 32 10.80 -5.83 -4.40
N GLU A 33 11.52 -6.03 -5.50
CA GLU A 33 12.87 -6.60 -5.46
C GLU A 33 13.91 -5.68 -4.82
N SER A 34 13.69 -4.37 -4.81
CA SER A 34 14.60 -3.41 -4.17
C SER A 34 14.60 -3.45 -2.64
N HIS A 35 13.72 -4.25 -2.01
CA HIS A 35 13.60 -4.34 -0.55
C HIS A 35 14.26 -5.61 0.03
N PRO A 36 14.61 -5.63 1.33
CA PRO A 36 15.16 -6.82 1.99
C PRO A 36 14.19 -8.01 1.98
N PRO A 37 14.67 -9.27 1.99
CA PRO A 37 13.84 -10.47 1.83
C PRO A 37 12.59 -10.53 2.72
N ALA A 38 12.71 -10.17 4.01
CA ALA A 38 11.60 -10.16 4.96
C ALA A 38 10.48 -9.16 4.58
N VAL A 39 10.83 -8.06 3.90
CA VAL A 39 9.88 -7.06 3.42
C VAL A 39 9.30 -7.48 2.07
N ARG A 40 10.09 -8.10 1.19
CA ARG A 40 9.64 -8.55 -0.13
C ARG A 40 8.45 -9.49 -0.07
N GLU A 41 8.50 -10.48 0.83
CA GLU A 41 7.41 -11.44 0.99
C GLU A 41 6.09 -10.75 1.36
N ARG A 42 6.17 -9.80 2.31
CA ARG A 42 5.01 -8.98 2.72
C ARG A 42 4.48 -8.12 1.57
N LEU A 43 5.37 -7.51 0.78
CA LEU A 43 4.97 -6.70 -0.37
C LEU A 43 4.33 -7.55 -1.48
N ARG A 44 4.83 -8.77 -1.73
CA ARG A 44 4.21 -9.71 -2.67
C ARG A 44 2.81 -10.13 -2.23
N ALA A 45 2.64 -10.43 -0.95
CA ALA A 45 1.33 -10.76 -0.39
C ALA A 45 0.35 -9.57 -0.52
N LEU A 46 0.81 -8.34 -0.25
CA LEU A 46 0.00 -7.14 -0.45
C LEU A 46 -0.38 -6.95 -1.92
N GLN A 47 0.57 -7.10 -2.84
CA GLN A 47 0.32 -6.97 -4.28
C GLN A 47 -0.72 -8.01 -4.76
N TYR A 48 -0.62 -9.25 -4.29
CA TYR A 48 -1.62 -10.29 -4.58
C TYR A 48 -3.02 -9.87 -4.10
N CYS A 49 -3.15 -9.36 -2.87
CA CYS A 49 -4.42 -8.86 -2.36
C CYS A 49 -4.98 -7.72 -3.22
N ILE A 50 -4.14 -6.78 -3.65
CA ILE A 50 -4.54 -5.67 -4.53
C ILE A 50 -5.06 -6.20 -5.87
N ASP A 51 -4.39 -7.18 -6.47
CA ASP A 51 -4.79 -7.73 -7.76
C ASP A 51 -6.09 -8.53 -7.65
N CYS A 52 -6.29 -9.30 -6.58
CA CYS A 52 -7.56 -9.96 -6.29
C CYS A 52 -8.72 -8.95 -6.14
N GLU A 53 -8.51 -7.86 -5.39
CA GLU A 53 -9.57 -6.86 -5.19
C GLU A 53 -9.90 -6.12 -6.48
N ARG A 54 -8.89 -5.82 -7.31
CA ARG A 54 -9.09 -5.23 -8.65
C ARG A 54 -9.90 -6.16 -9.56
N ALA A 55 -9.58 -7.46 -9.57
CA ALA A 55 -10.32 -8.45 -10.33
C ALA A 55 -11.77 -8.57 -9.85
N ARG A 56 -11.99 -8.59 -8.53
CA ARG A 56 -13.33 -8.68 -7.91
C ARG A 56 -14.19 -7.44 -8.17
N ALA A 57 -13.59 -6.25 -8.18
CA ALA A 57 -14.32 -5.00 -8.35
C ALA A 57 -14.90 -4.81 -9.75
N GLY A 58 -14.33 -5.44 -10.78
CA GLY A 58 -14.84 -5.47 -12.16
C GLY A 58 -14.70 -4.16 -12.94
N THR A 59 -14.52 -3.01 -12.28
CA THR A 59 -14.21 -1.73 -12.93
C THR A 59 -13.09 -0.99 -12.19
N PRO A 60 -12.27 -0.17 -12.90
CA PRO A 60 -11.21 0.61 -12.28
C PRO A 60 -11.69 1.55 -11.15
N GLU A 61 -12.84 2.20 -11.34
CA GLU A 61 -13.43 3.11 -10.36
C GLU A 61 -13.85 2.40 -9.08
N ARG A 62 -14.49 1.22 -9.21
CA ARG A 62 -14.85 0.38 -8.06
C ARG A 62 -13.60 -0.13 -7.36
N ALA A 63 -12.60 -0.57 -8.12
CA ALA A 63 -11.34 -1.02 -7.57
C ALA A 63 -10.67 0.09 -6.76
N MET A 64 -10.65 1.33 -7.26
CA MET A 64 -10.09 2.46 -6.54
C MET A 64 -10.78 2.70 -5.19
N LYS A 65 -12.12 2.64 -5.16
CA LYS A 65 -12.89 2.77 -3.91
C LYS A 65 -12.58 1.63 -2.92
N CYS A 66 -12.53 0.38 -3.38
CA CYS A 66 -12.18 -0.76 -2.54
C CYS A 66 -10.77 -0.61 -1.96
N LEU A 67 -9.78 -0.26 -2.80
CA LEU A 67 -8.40 -0.06 -2.35
C LEU A 67 -8.27 1.10 -1.36
N ALA A 68 -8.98 2.20 -1.58
CA ALA A 68 -9.03 3.32 -0.64
C ALA A 68 -9.62 2.91 0.73
N ALA A 69 -10.68 2.10 0.72
CA ALA A 69 -11.26 1.55 1.95
C ALA A 69 -10.27 0.64 2.69
N MET A 70 -9.60 -0.29 1.99
CA MET A 70 -8.56 -1.14 2.57
C MET A 70 -7.43 -0.33 3.21
N MET A 71 -6.96 0.73 2.55
CA MET A 71 -5.92 1.62 3.10
C MET A 71 -6.43 2.36 4.35
N HIS A 72 -7.67 2.86 4.30
CA HIS A 72 -8.29 3.56 5.43
C HIS A 72 -8.41 2.65 6.66
N GLU A 73 -8.89 1.41 6.50
CA GLU A 73 -9.00 0.43 7.59
C GLU A 73 -7.65 0.18 8.26
N ARG A 74 -6.56 0.07 7.48
CA ARG A 74 -5.21 -0.11 8.01
C ARG A 74 -4.72 1.10 8.80
N LEU A 75 -5.04 2.31 8.35
CA LEU A 75 -4.71 3.54 9.07
C LEU A 75 -5.48 3.66 10.39
N VAL A 76 -6.77 3.32 10.38
CA VAL A 76 -7.59 3.29 11.60
C VAL A 76 -7.03 2.29 12.61
N GLU A 77 -6.62 1.10 12.15
CA GLU A 77 -6.01 0.10 13.03
C GLU A 77 -4.65 0.55 13.58
N LEU A 78 -3.81 1.16 12.74
CA LEU A 78 -2.52 1.72 13.18
C LEU A 78 -2.71 2.82 14.24
N ASP A 79 -3.69 3.70 14.05
CA ASP A 79 -4.04 4.76 14.99
C ASP A 79 -4.56 4.18 16.32
N ARG A 80 -5.37 3.11 16.28
CA ARG A 80 -5.79 2.36 17.46
C ARG A 80 -4.59 1.80 18.23
N GLN A 81 -3.69 1.10 17.54
CA GLN A 81 -2.48 0.52 18.13
C GLN A 81 -1.56 1.60 18.73
N ASN A 82 -1.41 2.74 18.05
CA ASN A 82 -0.63 3.87 18.56
C ASN A 82 -1.22 4.47 19.84
N ARG A 83 -2.55 4.61 19.92
CA ARG A 83 -3.21 5.08 21.15
C ARG A 83 -2.99 4.11 22.31
N GLU A 84 -3.14 2.81 22.05
CA GLU A 84 -2.92 1.77 23.05
C GLU A 84 -1.47 1.77 23.57
N LEU A 85 -0.49 1.84 22.66
CA LEU A 85 0.92 1.93 23.02
C LEU A 85 1.23 3.19 23.87
N ARG A 86 0.68 4.35 23.49
CA ARG A 86 0.85 5.60 24.25
C ARG A 86 0.26 5.51 25.66
N GLU A 87 -0.88 4.85 25.81
CA GLU A 87 -1.52 4.64 27.10
C GLU A 87 -0.67 3.74 28.01
N LEU A 88 -0.20 2.61 27.48
CA LEU A 88 0.69 1.69 28.20
C LEU A 88 1.99 2.36 28.60
N SER A 89 2.61 3.11 27.68
CA SER A 89 3.83 3.89 27.95
C SER A 89 3.60 4.90 29.08
N ARG A 90 2.45 5.58 29.12
CA ARG A 90 2.12 6.55 30.18
C ARG A 90 1.98 5.86 31.53
N LYS A 91 1.28 4.73 31.59
CA LYS A 91 1.11 3.94 32.83
C LYS A 91 2.44 3.46 33.39
N LEU A 92 3.36 3.02 32.53
CA LEU A 92 4.70 2.59 32.93
C LEU A 92 5.52 3.76 33.49
N LEU A 93 5.48 4.94 32.87
CA LEU A 93 6.19 6.13 33.36
C LEU A 93 5.68 6.55 34.75
N VAL A 94 4.36 6.57 34.95
CA VAL A 94 3.74 6.85 36.26
C VAL A 94 4.17 5.80 37.30
N ALA A 95 4.14 4.51 36.95
CA ALA A 95 4.55 3.44 37.86
C ALA A 95 6.05 3.49 38.19
N ALA A 96 6.89 3.99 37.28
CA ALA A 96 8.32 4.17 37.47
C ALA A 96 8.70 5.46 38.22
N GLY A 97 7.72 6.31 38.58
CA GLY A 97 7.96 7.58 39.27
C GLY A 97 8.64 8.64 38.41
N VAL A 98 8.60 8.49 37.08
CA VAL A 98 9.13 9.47 36.11
C VAL A 98 7.97 10.34 35.64
N HIS A 99 7.97 11.62 36.03
CA HIS A 99 6.95 12.61 35.66
C HIS A 99 7.21 13.25 34.30
#